data_AF-A0A348VUY2-F1
#
_entry.id   AF-A0A348VUY2-F1
#
_cell.length_a   1.000
_cell.length_b   1.000
_cell.length_c   1.000
_cell.angle_alpha   90.00
_cell.angle_beta   90.00
_cell.angle_gamma   90.00
#
_symmetry.space_group_name_H-M   'P 1'
#
loop_
_entity.id
_entity.type
_entity.pdbx_description
1 polymer ?
#
loop_
_entity_poly.entity_id
_entity_poly.type
_entity_poly.pdbx_seq_one_letter_code
_entity_poly.pdbx_strand_id
1 'polypeptide(L)'
;MNGTVPLPDTAKPLEEQTDDILLACLLFGEARGGTPEAQYAVGCVVRNRVLAGRYGGNTWKDVILRPKQFSCFNPQDINRKKLLDPL
;
A
#
# COMPACT_ATOMS: atom_id res chain seq x y z
N MET A 1 21.67 1.83 -13.99
CA MET A 1 21.28 2.08 -12.59
C MET A 1 21.22 0.73 -11.90
N ASN A 2 22.20 0.39 -11.06
CA ASN A 2 22.17 -0.83 -10.24
C ASN A 2 21.55 -0.49 -8.88
N GLY A 3 20.29 -0.06 -8.88
CA GLY A 3 19.52 0.10 -7.65
C GLY A 3 18.82 -1.22 -7.37
N THR A 4 19.03 -1.79 -6.18
CA THR A 4 18.20 -2.89 -5.67
C THR A 4 16.75 -2.44 -5.70
N VAL A 5 15.85 -3.26 -6.26
CA VAL A 5 14.41 -2.94 -6.24
C VAL A 5 13.97 -2.89 -4.78
N PRO A 6 13.38 -1.78 -4.30
CA PRO A 6 12.89 -1.70 -2.94
C PRO A 6 11.71 -2.67 -2.77
N LEU A 7 11.83 -3.57 -1.79
CA LEU A 7 10.85 -4.60 -1.47
C LEU A 7 10.42 -4.48 0.00
N PRO A 8 9.23 -4.99 0.37
CA PRO A 8 8.83 -5.08 1.76
C PRO A 8 9.82 -5.91 2.56
N ASP A 9 10.20 -5.41 3.74
CA ASP A 9 11.04 -6.16 4.68
C ASP A 9 10.16 -7.22 5.36
N THR A 10 10.32 -8.49 4.99
CA THR A 10 9.53 -9.61 5.52
C THR A 10 9.75 -9.87 7.00
N ALA A 11 10.84 -9.33 7.59
CA ALA A 11 11.09 -9.42 9.02
C ALA A 11 10.36 -8.35 9.85
N LYS A 12 9.76 -7.35 9.20
CA LYS A 12 9.11 -6.22 9.87
C LYS A 12 7.59 -6.21 9.66
N PRO A 13 6.82 -5.75 10.65
CA PRO A 13 5.39 -5.50 10.48
C PRO A 13 5.15 -4.36 9.48
N LEU A 14 3.92 -4.25 8.96
CA LEU A 14 3.54 -3.25 7.95
C LEU A 14 3.76 -1.82 8.46
N GLU A 15 3.50 -1.60 9.75
CA GLU A 15 3.62 -0.33 10.44
C GLU A 15 5.07 0.18 10.51
N GLU A 16 6.05 -0.70 10.34
CA GLU A 16 7.48 -0.38 10.32
C GLU A 16 8.04 -0.22 8.90
N GLN A 17 7.25 -0.51 7.88
CA GLN A 17 7.61 -0.21 6.49
C GLN A 17 7.61 1.30 6.26
N THR A 18 8.39 1.73 5.28
CA THR A 18 8.41 3.12 4.81
C THR A 18 7.15 3.43 4.00
N ASP A 19 6.80 4.71 3.89
CA ASP A 19 5.56 5.15 3.21
C ASP A 19 5.56 4.79 1.72
N ASP A 20 6.73 4.81 1.06
CA ASP A 20 6.89 4.40 -0.34
C ASP A 20 6.69 2.89 -0.54
N ILE A 21 7.20 2.05 0.38
CA ILE A 21 6.92 0.61 0.37
C ILE A 21 5.44 0.34 0.61
N LEU A 22 4.82 1.01 1.59
CA LEU A 22 3.39 0.86 1.86
C LEU A 22 2.53 1.28 0.67
N LEU A 23 2.88 2.38 0.01
CA LEU A 23 2.19 2.81 -1.20
C LEU A 23 2.38 1.79 -2.32
N ALA A 24 3.60 1.30 -2.56
CA ALA A 24 3.85 0.28 -3.58
C ALA A 24 3.07 -1.01 -3.32
N CYS A 25 3.04 -1.49 -2.08
CA CYS A 25 2.22 -2.62 -1.63
C CYS A 25 0.73 -2.39 -1.92
N LEU A 26 0.21 -1.20 -1.61
CA LEU A 26 -1.19 -0.86 -1.87
C LEU A 26 -1.51 -0.86 -3.37
N LEU A 27 -0.66 -0.22 -4.20
CA LEU A 27 -0.84 -0.18 -5.65
C LEU A 27 -0.83 -1.59 -6.25
N PHE A 28 0.06 -2.44 -5.77
CA PHE A 28 0.11 -3.85 -6.15
C PHE A 28 -1.13 -4.62 -5.65
N GLY A 29 -1.59 -4.38 -4.43
CA GLY A 29 -2.76 -5.04 -3.85
C GLY A 29 -4.05 -4.72 -4.59
N GLU A 30 -4.28 -3.45 -4.91
CA GLU A 30 -5.55 -2.97 -5.47
C GLU A 30 -5.58 -2.95 -7.01
N ALA A 31 -4.42 -2.86 -7.67
CA ALA A 31 -4.34 -2.64 -9.11
C ALA A 31 -3.25 -3.47 -9.83
N ARG A 32 -2.78 -4.59 -9.24
CA ARG A 32 -1.88 -5.52 -9.94
C ARG A 32 -2.55 -6.09 -11.20
N GLY A 33 -1.81 -6.08 -12.30
CA GLY A 33 -2.29 -6.54 -13.61
C GLY A 33 -3.17 -5.52 -14.34
N GLY A 34 -3.44 -4.36 -13.73
CA GLY A 34 -4.09 -3.22 -14.37
C GLY A 34 -3.11 -2.34 -15.15
N THR A 35 -3.64 -1.25 -15.69
CA THR A 35 -2.83 -0.24 -16.40
C THR A 35 -2.12 0.70 -15.42
N PRO A 36 -1.08 1.44 -15.86
CA PRO A 36 -0.46 2.48 -15.04
C PRO A 36 -1.46 3.51 -14.50
N GLU A 37 -2.48 3.87 -15.29
CA GLU A 37 -3.52 4.81 -14.89
C GLU A 37 -4.36 4.29 -13.72
N ALA A 38 -4.64 2.99 -13.69
CA ALA A 38 -5.35 2.36 -12.57
C ALA A 38 -4.54 2.46 -11.27
N GLN A 39 -3.23 2.24 -11.35
CA GLN A 39 -2.34 2.42 -10.21
C GLN A 39 -2.27 3.89 -9.77
N TYR A 40 -2.14 4.82 -10.72
CA TYR A 40 -2.16 6.25 -10.41
C TYR A 40 -3.48 6.70 -9.77
N ALA A 41 -4.62 6.14 -10.20
CA ALA A 41 -5.91 6.42 -9.61
C ALA A 41 -5.96 6.00 -8.13
N VAL A 42 -5.46 4.80 -7.79
CA VAL A 42 -5.35 4.35 -6.40
C VAL A 42 -4.44 5.28 -5.58
N GLY A 43 -3.28 5.66 -6.13
CA GLY A 43 -2.39 6.62 -5.47
C GLY A 43 -3.05 7.99 -5.23
N CYS A 44 -3.84 8.47 -6.19
CA CYS A 44 -4.64 9.69 -6.05
C CYS A 44 -5.68 9.57 -4.93
N VAL A 45 -6.34 8.41 -4.78
CA VAL A 45 -7.29 8.16 -3.69
C VAL A 45 -6.62 8.33 -2.34
N VAL A 46 -5.43 7.73 -2.14
CA VAL A 46 -4.69 7.86 -0.88
C VAL A 46 -4.32 9.31 -0.62
N ARG A 47 -3.71 9.99 -1.59
CA ARG A 47 -3.33 11.40 -1.47
C ARG A 47 -4.52 12.27 -1.08
N ASN A 48 -5.67 12.07 -1.73
CA ASN A 48 -6.88 12.83 -1.42
C ASN A 48 -7.41 12.54 -0.01
N ARG A 49 -7.32 11.29 0.45
CA ARG A 49 -7.71 10.89 1.83
C ARG A 49 -6.77 11.50 2.88
N VAL A 50 -5.47 11.52 2.61
CA VAL A 50 -4.44 12.17 3.45
C VAL A 50 -4.74 13.65 3.60
N LEU A 51 -4.96 14.35 2.48
CA LEU A 51 -5.30 15.79 2.48
C LEU A 51 -6.62 16.08 3.18
N ALA A 52 -7.59 15.18 3.10
CA ALA A 52 -8.87 15.33 3.77
C ALA A 52 -8.80 15.12 5.29
N GLY A 53 -7.79 14.42 5.81
CA GLY A 53 -7.56 14.24 7.26
C GLY A 53 -8.60 13.41 8.03
N ARG A 54 -9.70 12.99 7.38
CA ARG A 54 -10.85 12.33 8.01
C ARG A 54 -10.92 10.81 7.80
N TYR A 55 -9.94 10.23 7.11
CA TYR A 55 -9.92 8.82 6.71
C TYR A 55 -8.89 7.99 7.50
N GLY A 56 -8.78 8.25 8.80
CA GLY A 56 -7.84 7.54 9.68
C GLY A 56 -6.65 8.37 10.15
N GLY A 57 -6.40 9.51 9.52
CA GLY A 57 -5.34 10.45 9.87
C GLY A 57 -4.99 11.35 8.70
N ASN A 58 -3.85 12.02 8.80
CA ASN A 58 -3.31 12.94 7.79
C ASN A 58 -1.90 12.52 7.32
N THR A 59 -1.53 11.26 7.55
CA THR A 59 -0.30 10.65 7.01
C THR A 59 -0.63 9.51 6.05
N TRP A 60 0.30 9.16 5.17
CA TRP A 60 0.14 8.05 4.23
C TRP A 60 -0.09 6.74 4.97
N LYS A 61 0.76 6.46 5.98
CA LYS A 61 0.65 5.28 6.83
C LYS A 61 -0.72 5.15 7.50
N ASP A 62 -1.21 6.24 8.11
CA ASP A 62 -2.52 6.24 8.79
C ASP A 62 -3.65 5.87 7.84
N VAL A 63 -3.64 6.41 6.62
CA VAL A 63 -4.68 6.16 5.62
C VAL A 63 -4.58 4.76 5.01
N ILE A 64 -3.36 4.32 4.67
CA ILE A 64 -3.12 3.02 4.03
C ILE A 64 -3.45 1.87 4.98
N LEU A 65 -2.98 1.95 6.23
CA LEU A 65 -3.14 0.87 7.22
C LEU A 65 -4.43 0.96 8.03
N ARG A 66 -5.27 1.97 7.78
CA ARG A 66 -6.56 2.08 8.46
C ARG A 66 -7.42 0.84 8.20
N PRO A 67 -7.99 0.21 9.24
CA PRO A 67 -8.82 -0.98 9.06
C PRO A 67 -9.94 -0.74 8.04
N LYS A 68 -10.08 -1.70 7.11
CA LYS A 68 -11.11 -1.72 6.05
C LYS A 68 -11.01 -0.59 5.02
N GLN A 69 -9.96 0.24 5.00
CA GLN A 69 -9.79 1.25 3.94
C GLN A 69 -9.34 0.64 2.61
N PHE A 70 -8.55 -0.43 2.67
CA PHE A 70 -8.03 -1.18 1.54
C PHE A 70 -8.01 -2.65 1.89
N SER A 71 -8.76 -3.46 1.14
CA SER A 71 -9.01 -4.85 1.54
C SER A 71 -7.77 -5.73 1.43
N CYS A 72 -6.80 -5.37 0.58
CA CYS A 72 -5.58 -6.15 0.37
C CYS A 72 -4.71 -6.31 1.64
N PHE A 73 -4.90 -5.45 2.65
CA PHE A 73 -4.20 -5.54 3.94
C PHE A 73 -4.96 -6.36 4.99
N ASN A 74 -6.21 -6.74 4.73
CA ASN A 74 -7.01 -7.50 5.68
C ASN A 74 -6.37 -8.88 5.94
N PRO A 75 -6.30 -9.34 7.21
CA PRO A 75 -5.67 -10.62 7.52
C PRO A 75 -6.30 -11.83 6.80
N GLN A 76 -7.57 -11.73 6.41
CA GLN A 76 -8.31 -12.77 5.70
C GLN A 76 -8.11 -12.76 4.17
N ASP A 77 -7.41 -11.77 3.62
CA ASP A 77 -7.16 -11.71 2.18
C ASP A 77 -6.09 -12.74 1.78
N ILE A 78 -6.47 -13.68 0.91
CA ILE A 78 -5.58 -14.74 0.41
C ILE A 78 -4.35 -14.17 -0.32
N ASN A 79 -4.48 -12.98 -0.93
CA ASN A 79 -3.40 -12.31 -1.64
C ASN A 79 -2.50 -11.48 -0.72
N ARG A 80 -2.82 -11.32 0.58
CA ARG A 80 -1.99 -10.57 1.53
C ARG A 80 -0.55 -11.10 1.59
N LYS A 81 -0.36 -12.41 1.46
CA LYS A 81 0.99 -13.01 1.40
C LYS A 81 1.80 -12.46 0.22
N LYS A 82 1.19 -12.31 -0.96
CA LYS A 82 1.85 -11.75 -2.16
C LYS A 82 2.18 -10.27 -2.03
N LEU A 83 1.51 -9.56 -1.12
CA LEU A 83 1.80 -8.15 -0.83
C LEU A 83 3.04 -8.03 0.07
N LEU A 84 3.22 -8.95 1.01
CA LEU A 84 4.36 -8.98 1.93
C LEU A 84 5.61 -9.61 1.30
N ASP A 85 5.42 -10.55 0.38
CA ASP A 85 6.48 -11.27 -0.33
C ASP A 85 6.10 -11.38 -1.82
N PRO A 86 6.44 -10.36 -2.63
CA PRO A 86 5.96 -10.24 -4.01
C PRO A 86 6.82 -10.97 -5.06
N LEU A 87 7.92 -11.62 -4.67
CA LEU A 87 8.84 -12.33 -5.57
C LEU A 87 8.71 -13.85 -5.50
#